data_AF-A0A369UK94-F1
#
_entry.id   AF-A0A369UK94-F1
#
_cell.length_a   1.000
_cell.length_b   1.000
_cell.length_c   1.000
_cell.angle_alpha   90.00
_cell.angle_beta   90.00
_cell.angle_gamma   90.00
#
_symmetry.space_group_name_H-M   'P 1'
#
loop_
_entity.id
_entity.type
_entity.pdbx_description
1 polymer ?
#
loop_
_entity_poly.entity_id
_entity_poly.type
_entity_poly.pdbx_seq_one_letter_code
_entity_poly.pdbx_strand_id
1 'polypeptide(L)'
;MAGDNVAVATPTQPIWLVEQPYAGQPLLTARTYGDSTYGDYHVHATLQLSCRAGNPSAGLEFQIAPQPLGFDSDPYEGPDASAHGPLLIGIGTQPAVSHGVSGRWADAGVFQVGNVFIFDTEVRRSELAYWVSDASRGQTVRLSLTAAKAGGKLLTAQFTLPRDNTGLKKAVAACLDAKPAPH
;
A
#
# COMPACT_ATOMS: atom_id res chain seq x y z
N MET A 1 2.74 -35.38 -9.29
CA MET A 1 2.48 -33.92 -9.42
C MET A 1 3.23 -33.24 -8.30
N ALA A 2 4.39 -32.67 -8.61
CA ALA A 2 5.17 -31.91 -7.64
C ALA A 2 4.42 -30.59 -7.39
N GLY A 3 3.99 -30.37 -6.15
CA GLY A 3 3.47 -29.07 -5.76
C GLY A 3 4.62 -28.07 -5.82
N ASP A 4 4.55 -27.12 -6.75
CA ASP A 4 5.41 -25.96 -6.72
C ASP A 4 5.22 -25.29 -5.38
N ASN A 5 6.24 -25.40 -4.54
CA ASN A 5 6.28 -24.79 -3.24
C ASN A 5 6.43 -23.29 -3.49
N VAL A 6 5.32 -22.58 -3.65
CA VAL A 6 5.30 -21.13 -3.88
C VAL A 6 5.98 -20.48 -2.67
N ALA A 7 7.23 -20.06 -2.87
CA ALA A 7 8.03 -19.46 -1.81
C ALA A 7 7.52 -18.04 -1.57
N VAL A 8 6.82 -17.84 -0.46
CA VAL A 8 6.45 -16.51 0.05
C VAL A 8 7.66 -15.92 0.76
N ALA A 9 8.05 -14.70 0.39
CA ALA A 9 9.09 -13.99 1.12
C ALA A 9 8.59 -13.65 2.53
N THR A 10 9.31 -14.09 3.57
CA THR A 10 9.04 -13.74 4.97
C THR A 10 10.29 -13.12 5.60
N PRO A 11 10.58 -11.84 5.30
CA PRO A 11 11.75 -11.18 5.84
C PRO A 11 11.71 -11.18 7.36
N THR A 12 12.84 -11.39 8.03
CA THR A 12 12.93 -11.37 9.50
C THR A 12 12.96 -9.96 10.08
N GLN A 13 13.06 -8.95 9.22
CA GLN A 13 13.05 -7.53 9.54
C GLN A 13 12.17 -6.79 8.53
N PRO A 14 11.64 -5.61 8.88
CA PRO A 14 10.94 -4.78 7.91
C PRO A 14 11.89 -4.39 6.77
N ILE A 15 11.42 -4.47 5.53
CA ILE A 15 12.19 -4.13 4.33
C ILE A 15 11.33 -3.36 3.32
N TRP A 16 12.00 -2.64 2.43
CA TRP A 16 11.45 -2.24 1.15
C TRP A 16 12.04 -3.12 0.06
N LEU A 17 11.25 -4.05 -0.47
CA LEU A 17 11.61 -4.80 -1.66
C LEU A 17 11.39 -3.91 -2.88
N VAL A 18 12.46 -3.64 -3.63
CA VAL A 18 12.38 -2.85 -4.86
C VAL A 18 12.28 -3.78 -6.05
N GLU A 19 11.21 -3.63 -6.83
CA GLU A 19 10.93 -4.46 -7.99
C GLU A 19 10.83 -3.57 -9.24
N GLN A 20 11.16 -4.16 -10.38
CA GLN A 20 10.91 -3.58 -11.69
C GLN A 20 9.84 -4.44 -12.37
N PRO A 21 8.55 -4.08 -12.27
CA PRO A 21 7.45 -4.96 -12.67
C PRO A 21 7.44 -5.29 -14.17
N TYR A 22 8.06 -4.44 -14.99
CA TYR A 22 8.15 -4.65 -16.43
C TYR A 22 9.60 -4.49 -16.89
N ALA A 23 10.14 -5.54 -17.50
CA ALA A 23 11.49 -5.54 -18.03
C ALA A 23 11.69 -4.38 -19.04
N GLY A 24 12.74 -3.58 -18.84
CA GLY A 24 13.07 -2.45 -19.72
C GLY A 24 12.23 -1.18 -19.50
N GLN A 25 11.25 -1.18 -18.59
CA GLN A 25 10.48 0.02 -18.23
C GLN A 25 11.10 0.75 -17.04
N PRO A 26 11.07 2.09 -16.98
CA PRO A 26 11.68 2.85 -15.89
C PRO A 26 10.88 2.77 -14.57
N LEU A 27 9.68 2.21 -14.57
CA LEU A 27 8.83 2.11 -13.38
C LEU A 27 9.49 1.18 -12.36
N LEU A 28 9.70 1.70 -11.16
CA LEU A 28 10.09 0.95 -9.98
C LEU A 28 8.93 0.92 -8.99
N THR A 29 8.77 -0.19 -8.31
CA THR A 29 7.86 -0.34 -7.17
C THR A 29 8.68 -0.62 -5.91
N ALA A 30 8.25 -0.06 -4.78
CA ALA A 30 8.76 -0.42 -3.46
C ALA A 30 7.61 -1.07 -2.70
N ARG A 31 7.81 -2.33 -2.31
CA ARG A 31 6.82 -3.15 -1.62
C ARG A 31 7.29 -3.50 -0.21
N THR A 32 6.39 -3.43 0.76
CA THR A 32 6.62 -3.91 2.12
C THR A 32 5.43 -4.75 2.58
N TYR A 33 5.61 -5.48 3.67
CA TYR A 33 4.61 -6.35 4.25
C TYR A 33 4.27 -5.88 5.67
N GLY A 34 3.07 -6.23 6.10
CA GLY A 34 2.56 -5.91 7.43
C GLY A 34 1.34 -6.75 7.74
N ASP A 35 0.59 -6.33 8.74
CA ASP A 35 -0.58 -7.04 9.22
C ASP A 35 -1.82 -6.16 9.09
N SER A 36 -2.94 -6.76 8.74
CA SER A 36 -4.25 -6.14 8.68
C SER A 36 -5.25 -6.84 9.57
N THR A 37 -6.18 -6.08 10.09
CA THR A 37 -7.19 -6.54 11.04
C THR A 37 -8.56 -5.98 10.69
N TYR A 38 -9.58 -6.81 10.88
CA TYR A 38 -10.98 -6.41 10.75
C TYR A 38 -11.80 -7.11 11.85
N GLY A 39 -12.11 -6.37 12.91
CA GLY A 39 -12.61 -6.98 14.13
C GLY A 39 -11.57 -7.88 14.78
N ASP A 40 -11.92 -9.16 14.96
CA ASP A 40 -11.07 -10.16 15.64
C ASP A 40 -10.24 -11.00 14.65
N TYR A 41 -10.34 -10.71 13.36
CA TYR A 41 -9.62 -11.40 12.30
C TYR A 41 -8.35 -10.65 11.93
N HIS A 42 -7.28 -11.41 11.67
CA HIS A 42 -5.95 -10.90 11.36
C HIS A 42 -5.40 -11.64 10.13
N VAL A 43 -4.94 -10.90 9.13
CA VAL A 43 -4.28 -11.45 7.93
C VAL A 43 -3.11 -10.56 7.51
N HIS A 44 -2.18 -11.12 6.73
CA HIS A 44 -1.12 -10.33 6.13
C HIS A 44 -1.64 -9.28 5.15
N ALA A 45 -0.95 -8.15 5.11
CA ALA A 45 -1.19 -7.09 4.16
C ALA A 45 0.10 -6.70 3.44
N THR A 46 -0.06 -6.17 2.24
CA THR A 46 1.04 -5.62 1.45
C THR A 46 0.78 -4.14 1.21
N LEU A 47 1.85 -3.35 1.30
CA LEU A 47 1.85 -1.96 0.90
C LEU A 47 2.86 -1.77 -0.22
N GLN A 48 2.42 -1.20 -1.33
CA GLN A 48 3.28 -0.90 -2.47
C GLN A 48 3.19 0.60 -2.79
N LEU A 49 4.35 1.21 -3.05
CA LEU A 49 4.44 2.54 -3.65
C LEU A 49 5.11 2.43 -5.01
N SER A 50 4.63 3.23 -5.95
CA SER A 50 5.20 3.32 -7.29
C SER A 50 5.19 4.76 -7.77
N CYS A 51 6.15 5.10 -8.61
CA CYS A 51 6.20 6.42 -9.20
C CYS A 51 6.47 6.35 -10.71
N ARG A 52 5.61 7.01 -11.48
CA ARG A 52 5.81 7.22 -12.92
C ARG A 52 6.49 8.56 -13.15
N ALA A 53 7.50 8.58 -14.02
CA ALA A 53 8.18 9.81 -14.41
C ALA A 53 7.19 10.85 -14.94
N GLY A 54 7.34 12.10 -14.50
CA GLY A 54 6.46 13.21 -14.88
C GLY A 54 5.19 13.34 -14.04
N ASN A 55 4.86 12.38 -13.15
CA ASN A 55 3.78 12.52 -12.17
C ASN A 55 4.38 12.95 -10.81
N PRO A 56 3.94 14.08 -10.21
CA PRO A 56 4.39 14.48 -8.88
C PRO A 56 3.74 13.68 -7.72
N SER A 57 2.76 12.83 -8.01
CA SER A 57 2.11 11.92 -7.06
C SER A 57 2.61 10.49 -7.23
N ALA A 58 2.83 9.80 -6.12
CA ALA A 58 3.11 8.36 -6.13
C ALA A 58 1.80 7.57 -6.07
N GLY A 59 1.69 6.50 -6.84
CA GLY A 59 0.61 5.53 -6.67
C GLY A 59 0.88 4.67 -5.43
N LEU A 60 -0.12 4.47 -4.59
CA LEU A 60 -0.09 3.61 -3.42
C LEU A 60 -1.13 2.50 -3.59
N GLU A 61 -0.69 1.26 -3.41
CA GLU A 61 -1.55 0.08 -3.42
C GLU A 61 -1.51 -0.57 -2.03
N PHE A 62 -2.68 -0.73 -1.41
CA PHE A 62 -2.88 -1.48 -0.17
C PHE A 62 -3.60 -2.78 -0.48
N GLN A 63 -2.93 -3.91 -0.25
CA GLN A 63 -3.41 -5.23 -0.69
C GLN A 63 -3.73 -6.12 0.52
N ILE A 64 -4.91 -6.72 0.52
CA ILE A 64 -5.38 -7.67 1.55
C ILE A 64 -6.08 -8.87 0.93
N ALA A 65 -6.14 -9.98 1.67
CA ALA A 65 -7.10 -11.04 1.41
C ALA A 65 -8.40 -10.75 2.19
N PRO A 66 -9.50 -10.30 1.55
CA PRO A 66 -10.69 -9.85 2.27
C PRO A 66 -11.52 -11.02 2.85
N GLN A 67 -11.52 -12.19 2.20
CA GLN A 67 -12.33 -13.34 2.62
C GLN A 67 -11.98 -13.84 4.03
N PRO A 68 -10.69 -14.09 4.39
CA PRO A 68 -10.36 -14.53 5.75
C PRO A 68 -10.53 -13.43 6.80
N LEU A 69 -10.63 -12.16 6.39
CA LEU A 69 -10.98 -11.03 7.26
C LEU A 69 -12.49 -10.92 7.49
N GLY A 70 -13.33 -11.56 6.66
CA GLY A 70 -14.76 -11.28 6.61
C GLY A 70 -15.07 -9.84 6.16
N PHE A 71 -14.17 -9.23 5.40
CA PHE A 71 -14.34 -7.88 4.86
C PHE A 71 -15.08 -7.94 3.52
N ASP A 72 -16.07 -7.06 3.34
CA ASP A 72 -16.85 -6.93 2.12
C ASP A 72 -16.20 -5.91 1.18
N SER A 73 -15.51 -6.41 0.15
CA SER A 73 -14.76 -5.59 -0.82
C SER A 73 -15.61 -5.07 -1.97
N ASP A 74 -16.75 -5.70 -2.26
CA ASP A 74 -17.58 -5.43 -3.43
C ASP A 74 -17.98 -3.94 -3.58
N PRO A 75 -18.30 -3.19 -2.51
CA PRO A 75 -18.65 -1.78 -2.63
C PRO A 75 -17.54 -0.90 -3.21
N TYR A 76 -16.28 -1.34 -3.13
CA TYR A 76 -15.11 -0.59 -3.58
C TYR A 76 -14.63 -0.99 -4.98
N GLU A 77 -15.18 -2.06 -5.56
CA GLU A 77 -14.64 -2.65 -6.77
C GLU A 77 -15.06 -1.90 -8.04
N GLY A 78 -14.07 -1.57 -8.87
CA GLY A 78 -14.29 -1.12 -10.24
C GLY A 78 -14.69 0.36 -10.39
N PRO A 79 -14.95 0.78 -11.65
CA PRO A 79 -15.27 2.17 -11.97
C PRO A 79 -16.63 2.62 -11.43
N ASP A 80 -17.57 1.68 -11.23
CA ASP A 80 -18.92 1.92 -10.73
C ASP A 80 -19.04 1.62 -9.22
N ALA A 81 -17.91 1.62 -8.50
CA ALA A 81 -17.86 1.40 -7.06
C ALA A 81 -18.81 2.36 -6.32
N SER A 82 -19.50 1.84 -5.31
CA SER A 82 -20.44 2.61 -4.49
C SER A 82 -19.78 3.26 -3.27
N ALA A 83 -18.53 2.89 -2.97
CA ALA A 83 -17.75 3.41 -1.87
C ALA A 83 -16.32 3.77 -2.31
N HIS A 84 -15.82 4.91 -1.80
CA HIS A 84 -14.51 5.46 -2.17
C HIS A 84 -13.66 5.87 -0.96
N GLY A 85 -13.93 5.29 0.21
CA GLY A 85 -13.24 5.59 1.45
C GLY A 85 -14.06 6.47 2.41
N PRO A 86 -13.39 7.22 3.32
CA PRO A 86 -11.97 7.58 3.28
C PRO A 86 -11.02 6.48 3.80
N LEU A 87 -9.86 6.34 3.14
CA LEU A 87 -8.68 5.66 3.69
C LEU A 87 -7.83 6.69 4.44
N LEU A 88 -7.66 6.50 5.75
CA LEU A 88 -6.78 7.32 6.58
C LEU A 88 -5.40 6.69 6.63
N ILE A 89 -4.37 7.46 6.30
CA ILE A 89 -2.97 7.04 6.37
C ILE A 89 -2.23 7.91 7.37
N GLY A 90 -1.70 7.32 8.44
CA GLY A 90 -0.86 7.99 9.44
C GLY A 90 0.51 7.34 9.56
N ILE A 91 1.55 8.13 9.87
CA ILE A 91 2.92 7.64 10.09
C ILE A 91 3.48 8.17 11.40
N GLY A 92 3.81 7.25 12.32
CA GLY A 92 4.32 7.61 13.64
C GLY A 92 3.35 8.52 14.38
N THR A 93 3.79 9.75 14.68
CA THR A 93 3.00 10.77 15.39
C THR A 93 2.36 11.82 14.46
N GLN A 94 2.55 11.72 13.14
CA GLN A 94 1.93 12.66 12.21
C GLN A 94 0.40 12.49 12.16
N PRO A 95 -0.35 13.58 11.97
CA PRO A 95 -1.78 13.51 11.70
C PRO A 95 -2.06 12.60 10.50
N ALA A 96 -3.12 11.80 10.60
CA ALA A 96 -3.54 10.95 9.49
C ALA A 96 -4.09 11.80 8.33
N VAL A 97 -3.67 11.48 7.12
CA VAL A 97 -4.14 12.11 5.88
C VAL A 97 -5.26 11.26 5.29
N SER A 98 -6.33 11.90 4.84
CA SER A 98 -7.48 11.24 4.23
C SER A 98 -7.32 11.12 2.73
N HIS A 99 -7.55 9.92 2.21
CA HIS A 99 -7.43 9.55 0.81
C HIS A 99 -8.72 8.92 0.29
N GLY A 100 -9.08 9.25 -0.94
CA GLY A 100 -10.11 8.50 -1.67
C GLY A 100 -9.49 7.23 -2.23
N VAL A 101 -10.25 6.13 -2.30
CA VAL A 101 -9.76 4.85 -2.81
C VAL A 101 -10.65 4.30 -3.92
N SER A 102 -10.02 3.56 -4.83
CA SER A 102 -10.69 2.64 -5.75
C SER A 102 -10.18 1.23 -5.51
N GLY A 103 -11.00 0.22 -5.79
CA GLY A 103 -10.68 -1.17 -5.53
C GLY A 103 -10.63 -2.02 -6.79
N ARG A 104 -9.80 -3.07 -6.78
CA ARG A 104 -9.77 -4.11 -7.81
C ARG A 104 -9.17 -5.41 -7.29
N TRP A 105 -9.50 -6.51 -7.94
CA TRP A 105 -8.83 -7.79 -7.72
C TRP A 105 -7.55 -7.93 -8.54
N ALA A 106 -6.54 -8.59 -7.96
CA ALA A 106 -5.33 -8.98 -8.65
C ALA A 106 -4.72 -10.23 -8.01
N ASP A 107 -3.78 -10.85 -8.72
CA ASP A 107 -2.93 -11.89 -8.16
C ASP A 107 -2.03 -11.28 -7.06
N ALA A 108 -1.88 -12.03 -5.97
CA ALA A 108 -0.96 -11.69 -4.90
C ALA A 108 0.48 -11.62 -5.43
N GLY A 109 1.20 -10.56 -5.03
CA GLY A 109 2.63 -10.49 -5.28
C GLY A 109 3.44 -11.33 -4.28
N VAL A 110 4.75 -11.17 -4.33
CA VAL A 110 5.79 -11.93 -3.61
C VAL A 110 5.63 -12.16 -2.09
N PHE A 111 4.75 -11.42 -1.41
CA PHE A 111 4.50 -11.53 0.03
C PHE A 111 3.25 -12.34 0.39
N GLN A 112 2.42 -12.74 -0.58
CA GLN A 112 1.19 -13.49 -0.32
C GLN A 112 0.91 -14.47 -1.48
N VAL A 113 0.02 -15.46 -1.28
CA VAL A 113 -0.41 -16.39 -2.34
C VAL A 113 -1.92 -16.23 -2.55
N GLY A 114 -2.36 -16.38 -3.80
CA GLY A 114 -3.79 -16.34 -4.18
C GLY A 114 -4.23 -14.97 -4.68
N ASN A 115 -5.53 -14.69 -4.63
CA ASN A 115 -6.09 -13.41 -5.08
C ASN A 115 -6.19 -12.45 -3.90
N VAL A 116 -5.75 -11.21 -4.13
CA VAL A 116 -5.86 -10.11 -3.17
C VAL A 116 -6.76 -9.02 -3.74
N PHE A 117 -7.43 -8.31 -2.83
CA PHE A 117 -8.10 -7.07 -3.16
C PHE A 117 -7.13 -5.91 -2.92
N ILE A 118 -7.02 -5.04 -3.90
CA ILE A 118 -6.14 -3.88 -3.90
C ILE A 118 -6.98 -2.62 -3.77
N PHE A 119 -6.68 -1.81 -2.76
CA PHE A 119 -7.10 -0.43 -2.66
C PHE A 119 -6.01 0.47 -3.24
N ASP A 120 -6.33 1.16 -4.32
CA ASP A 120 -5.46 2.10 -4.99
C ASP A 120 -5.79 3.55 -4.56
N THR A 121 -4.75 4.34 -4.29
CA THR A 121 -4.83 5.80 -4.07
C THR A 121 -3.54 6.49 -4.54
N GLU A 122 -3.52 7.81 -4.51
CA GLU A 122 -2.34 8.63 -4.78
C GLU A 122 -1.82 9.31 -3.50
N VAL A 123 -0.51 9.25 -3.28
CA VAL A 123 0.20 9.98 -2.23
C VAL A 123 0.85 11.21 -2.84
N ARG A 124 0.45 12.39 -2.35
CA ARG A 124 0.98 13.68 -2.82
C ARG A 124 2.45 13.84 -2.47
N ARG A 125 3.18 14.61 -3.26
CA ARG A 125 4.61 14.91 -3.06
C ARG A 125 4.99 15.31 -1.63
N SER A 126 4.20 16.15 -0.95
CA SER A 126 4.50 16.60 0.42
C SER A 126 4.44 15.48 1.44
N GLU A 127 3.44 14.61 1.31
CA GLU A 127 3.32 13.42 2.14
C GLU A 127 4.45 12.44 1.81
N LEU A 128 4.68 12.17 0.52
CA LEU A 128 5.75 11.31 0.05
C LEU A 128 7.14 11.77 0.55
N ALA A 129 7.39 13.08 0.58
CA ALA A 129 8.63 13.64 1.12
C ALA A 129 8.83 13.28 2.60
N TYR A 130 7.75 13.23 3.40
CA TYR A 130 7.82 12.74 4.78
C TYR A 130 8.09 11.23 4.83
N TRP A 131 7.43 10.44 3.99
CA TRP A 131 7.65 8.98 3.92
C TRP A 131 9.10 8.61 3.64
N VAL A 132 9.81 9.39 2.82
CA VAL A 132 11.24 9.17 2.52
C VAL A 132 12.20 9.90 3.47
N SER A 133 11.70 10.68 4.42
CA SER A 133 12.54 11.45 5.35
C SER A 133 13.24 10.56 6.37
N ASP A 134 14.15 11.15 7.15
CA ASP A 134 14.81 10.44 8.24
C ASP A 134 13.88 10.25 9.45
N ALA A 135 12.86 11.10 9.59
CA ALA A 135 11.88 11.03 10.67
C ALA A 135 10.92 9.84 10.53
N SER A 136 10.70 9.32 9.31
CA SER A 136 9.84 8.16 9.07
C SER A 136 10.53 6.82 9.31
N ARG A 137 11.87 6.78 9.36
CA ARG A 137 12.65 5.55 9.50
C ARG A 137 12.28 4.82 10.80
N GLY A 138 11.92 3.55 10.70
CA GLY A 138 11.50 2.75 11.87
C GLY A 138 10.12 3.10 12.43
N GLN A 139 9.38 4.04 11.84
CA GLN A 139 8.03 4.37 12.27
C GLN A 139 7.00 3.37 11.73
N THR A 140 5.85 3.28 12.37
CA THR A 140 4.72 2.49 11.88
C THR A 140 3.83 3.36 10.99
N VAL A 141 3.54 2.88 9.78
CA VAL A 141 2.44 3.38 8.95
C VAL A 141 1.17 2.64 9.38
N ARG A 142 0.13 3.40 9.71
CA ARG A 142 -1.20 2.86 10.00
C ARG A 142 -2.16 3.30 8.91
N LEU A 143 -2.81 2.32 8.29
CA LEU A 143 -3.90 2.50 7.35
C LEU A 143 -5.21 2.18 8.07
N SER A 144 -6.26 2.95 7.82
CA SER A 144 -7.57 2.73 8.42
C SER A 144 -8.66 3.10 7.43
N LEU A 145 -9.49 2.13 7.07
CA LEU A 145 -10.59 2.27 6.13
C LEU A 145 -11.90 1.94 6.84
N THR A 146 -12.82 2.89 6.86
CA THR A 146 -14.18 2.65 7.39
C THR A 146 -14.93 1.76 6.42
N ALA A 147 -15.56 0.69 6.89
CA ALA A 147 -16.38 -0.16 6.03
C ALA A 147 -17.53 0.63 5.37
N ALA A 148 -17.91 0.25 4.15
CA ALA A 148 -18.95 0.94 3.39
C ALA A 148 -20.34 0.83 4.03
N LYS A 149 -20.60 -0.28 4.73
CA LYS A 149 -21.84 -0.50 5.47
C LYS A 149 -21.85 0.32 6.77
N ALA A 150 -22.95 1.04 7.01
CA ALA A 150 -23.15 1.80 8.24
C ALA A 150 -23.01 0.89 9.48
N GLY A 151 -22.22 1.33 10.46
CA GLY A 151 -21.92 0.55 11.67
C GLY A 151 -20.92 -0.60 11.45
N GLY A 152 -20.32 -0.71 10.25
CA GLY A 152 -19.27 -1.68 9.97
C GLY A 152 -18.00 -1.40 10.78
N LYS A 153 -17.19 -2.45 10.97
CA LYS A 153 -15.92 -2.35 11.69
C LYS A 153 -14.91 -1.55 10.86
N LEU A 154 -13.84 -1.08 11.50
CA LEU A 154 -12.73 -0.43 10.83
C LEU A 154 -11.76 -1.51 10.32
N LEU A 155 -11.45 -1.48 9.02
CA LEU A 155 -10.32 -2.23 8.48
C LEU A 155 -9.06 -1.45 8.82
N THR A 156 -8.15 -2.04 9.60
CA THR A 156 -6.87 -1.41 9.92
C THR A 156 -5.72 -2.23 9.39
N ALA A 157 -4.64 -1.58 8.97
CA ALA A 157 -3.40 -2.25 8.63
C ALA A 157 -2.21 -1.49 9.20
N GLN A 158 -1.17 -2.21 9.58
CA GLN A 158 0.04 -1.67 10.17
C GLN A 158 1.26 -2.21 9.45
N PHE A 159 2.14 -1.29 9.06
CA PHE A 159 3.40 -1.58 8.38
C PHE A 159 4.51 -0.90 9.15
N THR A 160 5.51 -1.66 9.59
CA THR A 160 6.70 -1.05 10.20
C THR A 160 7.65 -0.64 9.08
N LEU A 161 8.05 0.62 9.02
CA LEU A 161 9.02 1.09 8.04
C LEU A 161 10.43 0.59 8.41
N PRO A 162 11.24 0.15 7.44
CA PRO A 162 12.62 -0.18 7.69
C PRO A 162 13.41 1.03 8.18
N ARG A 163 14.47 0.77 8.96
CA ARG A 163 15.45 1.82 9.32
C ARG A 163 16.24 2.29 8.10
N ASP A 164 16.43 1.40 7.13
CA ASP A 164 16.99 1.73 5.82
C ASP A 164 15.86 2.02 4.82
N ASN A 165 15.74 3.29 4.44
CA ASN A 165 14.70 3.76 3.52
C ASN A 165 15.21 3.93 2.08
N THR A 166 16.40 3.44 1.76
CA THR A 166 17.04 3.60 0.45
C THR A 166 16.20 2.97 -0.66
N GLY A 167 15.57 1.81 -0.40
CA GLY A 167 14.70 1.14 -1.35
C GLY A 167 13.51 2.00 -1.78
N LEU A 168 12.76 2.56 -0.81
CA LEU A 168 11.66 3.47 -1.09
C LEU A 168 12.13 4.73 -1.81
N LYS A 169 13.21 5.37 -1.32
CA LYS A 169 13.80 6.56 -1.95
C LYS A 169 14.07 6.35 -3.43
N LYS A 170 14.64 5.19 -3.79
CA LYS A 170 14.93 4.83 -5.18
C LYS A 170 13.66 4.68 -6.01
N ALA A 171 12.62 4.01 -5.49
CA ALA A 171 11.40 3.75 -6.23
C ALA A 171 10.57 5.02 -6.50
N VAL A 172 10.63 6.01 -5.60
CA VAL A 172 9.77 7.20 -5.65
C VAL A 172 10.52 8.48 -6.06
N ALA A 173 11.82 8.39 -6.34
CA ALA A 173 12.66 9.52 -6.73
C ALA A 173 12.05 10.34 -7.88
N ALA A 174 11.50 9.67 -8.90
CA ALA A 174 10.90 10.32 -10.06
C ALA A 174 9.74 11.29 -9.70
N CYS A 175 9.03 11.07 -8.60
CA CYS A 175 7.90 11.89 -8.15
C CYS A 175 8.38 13.08 -7.32
N LEU A 176 9.47 12.88 -6.58
CA LEU A 176 10.14 13.92 -5.83
C LEU A 176 10.92 14.87 -6.74
N ASP A 177 11.40 14.39 -7.89
CA ASP A 177 12.12 15.21 -8.86
C ASP A 177 11.19 15.86 -9.89
N ALA A 178 9.96 15.32 -10.07
CA ALA A 178 8.95 15.90 -10.96
C ALA A 178 8.57 17.32 -10.50
N LYS A 179 8.86 18.31 -11.35
CA LYS A 179 8.46 19.70 -11.12
C LYS A 179 6.92 19.77 -11.03
N PRO A 180 6.35 20.43 -10.01
CA PRO A 180 4.91 20.67 -9.98
C PRO A 180 4.52 21.41 -11.27
N ALA A 181 3.46 20.96 -11.95
CA ALA A 181 2.93 21.71 -13.08
C ALA A 181 2.57 23.14 -12.61
N PRO A 182 2.94 24.19 -13.36
CA PRO A 182 2.45 25.53 -13.06
C PRO A 182 0.92 25.53 -13.19
N HIS A 183 0.24 26.03 -12.17
CA HIS A 183 -1.20 26.30 -12.17
C HIS A 183 -1.56 27.40 -13.17
#